data_AF-A0A239HBF2-F1
#
_entry.id   AF-A0A239HBF2-F1
#
_cell.length_a   1.000
_cell.length_b   1.000
_cell.length_c   1.000
_cell.angle_alpha   90.00
_cell.angle_beta   90.00
_cell.angle_gamma   90.00
#
_symmetry.space_group_name_H-M   'P 1'
#
loop_
_entity.id
_entity.type
_entity.pdbx_description
1 polymer ?
#
loop_
_entity_poly.entity_id
_entity_poly.type
_entity_poly.pdbx_seq_one_letter_code
_entity_poly.pdbx_strand_id
1 'polypeptide(L)'
;MDPDFSLTDFRMRDGTRNFLTLPIVKSPGQLWRSLWRLKHVTRKANVQSVTDAWITFSWHGWEIAIHDPYGEYWFFAEDPQTPDDVLEEIRQHFLKAGL
;
A
#
# COMPACT_ATOMS: atom_id res chain seq x y z
N MET A 1 21.89 -8.79 -4.36
CA MET A 1 21.37 -7.47 -3.96
C MET A 1 20.20 -7.77 -3.05
N ASP A 2 20.20 -7.21 -1.85
CA ASP A 2 19.01 -7.25 -1.01
C ASP A 2 17.93 -6.39 -1.67
N PRO A 3 16.65 -6.79 -1.61
CA PRO A 3 15.58 -6.00 -2.20
C PRO A 3 15.50 -4.64 -1.50
N ASP A 4 15.45 -3.57 -2.30
CA ASP A 4 15.31 -2.20 -1.80
C ASP A 4 13.84 -1.89 -1.54
N PHE A 5 13.48 -1.79 -0.26
CA PHE A 5 12.15 -1.42 0.20
C PHE A 5 12.11 -0.01 0.77
N SER A 6 12.99 0.88 0.29
CA SER A 6 12.98 2.29 0.64
C SER A 6 11.69 2.98 0.17
N LEU A 7 11.36 4.09 0.84
CA LEU A 7 10.25 4.94 0.44
C LEU A 7 10.54 5.54 -0.95
N THR A 8 9.66 5.30 -1.91
CA THR A 8 9.80 5.83 -3.27
C THR A 8 8.98 7.11 -3.45
N ASP A 9 9.31 7.86 -4.51
CA ASP A 9 8.52 9.00 -4.95
C ASP A 9 8.28 8.95 -6.46
N PHE A 10 7.62 7.88 -6.91
CA PHE A 10 7.30 7.72 -8.31
C PHE A 10 5.88 8.23 -8.61
N ARG A 11 5.81 9.35 -9.33
CA ARG A 11 4.56 10.03 -9.71
C ARG A 11 3.96 9.36 -10.94
N MET A 12 2.76 8.83 -10.79
CA MET A 12 2.00 8.20 -11.86
C MET A 12 1.32 9.25 -12.75
N ARG A 13 0.89 8.85 -13.95
CA ARG A 13 0.20 9.74 -14.90
C ARG A 13 -1.16 10.23 -14.36
N ASP A 14 -1.81 9.45 -13.52
CA ASP A 14 -3.09 9.78 -12.89
C ASP A 14 -2.96 10.75 -11.70
N GLY A 15 -1.74 11.12 -11.33
CA GLY A 15 -1.46 12.02 -10.22
C GLY A 15 -1.12 11.32 -8.91
N THR A 16 -1.29 10.00 -8.81
CA THR A 16 -0.94 9.25 -7.60
C THR A 16 0.58 9.12 -7.42
N ARG A 17 1.00 8.79 -6.20
CA ARG A 17 2.40 8.49 -5.88
C ARG A 17 2.55 7.03 -5.50
N ASN A 18 3.28 6.25 -6.29
CA ASN A 18 3.81 4.99 -5.79
C ASN A 18 4.93 5.29 -4.78
N PHE A 19 4.78 4.76 -3.57
CA PHE A 19 5.72 5.01 -2.47
C PHE A 19 6.34 3.73 -1.88
N LEU A 20 5.81 2.57 -2.25
CA LEU A 20 6.34 1.27 -1.82
C LEU A 20 5.91 0.19 -2.81
N THR A 21 6.84 -0.70 -3.14
CA THR A 21 6.58 -1.94 -3.87
C THR A 21 7.14 -3.10 -3.08
N LEU A 22 6.31 -4.10 -2.79
CA LEU A 22 6.70 -5.32 -2.09
C LEU A 22 6.43 -6.53 -2.98
N PRO A 23 7.32 -7.54 -3.05
CA PRO A 23 6.99 -8.81 -3.67
C PRO A 23 5.84 -9.46 -2.89
N ILE A 24 4.96 -10.22 -3.56
CA ILE A 24 3.92 -11.01 -2.89
C ILE A 24 4.59 -12.20 -2.21
N VAL A 25 5.10 -11.96 -1.00
CA VAL A 25 5.56 -13.03 -0.11
C VAL A 25 4.37 -13.68 0.60
N LYS A 26 3.22 -13.00 0.63
CA LYS A 26 2.05 -13.38 1.44
C LYS A 26 0.73 -13.20 0.69
N SER A 27 -0.21 -14.12 0.92
CA SER A 27 -1.50 -14.15 0.22
C SER A 27 -2.36 -12.92 0.54
N PRO A 28 -3.33 -12.55 -0.32
CA PRO A 28 -4.22 -11.41 -0.07
C PRO A 28 -4.89 -11.46 1.31
N GLY A 29 -5.22 -12.64 1.84
CA GLY A 29 -5.77 -12.78 3.19
C GLY A 29 -4.81 -12.35 4.30
N GLN A 30 -3.50 -12.52 4.13
CA GLN A 30 -2.48 -12.02 5.06
C GLN A 30 -2.30 -10.51 4.96
N LEU A 31 -2.36 -9.93 3.76
CA LEU A 31 -2.40 -8.48 3.55
C LEU A 31 -3.58 -7.87 4.30
N TRP A 32 -4.77 -8.45 4.16
CA TRP A 32 -5.95 -8.05 4.90
C TRP A 32 -5.71 -8.10 6.41
N ARG A 33 -5.20 -9.21 6.95
CA ARG A 33 -4.89 -9.33 8.40
C ARG A 33 -3.91 -8.27 8.87
N SER A 34 -2.91 -7.91 8.06
CA SER A 34 -1.99 -6.81 8.38
C SER A 34 -2.73 -5.48 8.45
N LEU A 35 -3.58 -5.19 7.47
CA LEU A 35 -4.38 -3.97 7.41
C LEU A 35 -5.37 -3.86 8.59
N TRP A 36 -5.96 -4.97 9.05
CA TRP A 36 -6.80 -4.98 10.26
C TRP A 36 -6.03 -4.63 11.55
N ARG A 37 -4.70 -4.75 11.58
CA ARG A 37 -3.85 -4.41 12.75
C ARG A 37 -3.43 -2.94 12.77
N LEU A 38 -3.59 -2.24 11.65
CA LEU A 38 -3.33 -0.81 11.51
C LEU A 38 -4.45 -0.05 12.24
N LYS A 39 -4.18 0.41 13.47
CA LYS A 39 -5.19 1.04 14.35
C LYS A 39 -5.66 2.36 13.76
N HIS A 40 -6.96 2.59 13.60
CA HIS A 40 -7.56 3.81 13.01
C HIS A 40 -7.69 3.83 11.47
N VAL A 41 -7.53 2.69 10.81
CA VAL A 41 -7.86 2.59 9.38
C VAL A 41 -9.37 2.71 9.15
N THR A 42 -9.76 3.62 8.24
CA THR A 42 -11.12 3.68 7.68
C THR A 42 -11.12 3.06 6.28
N ARG A 43 -11.90 2.00 6.07
CA ARG A 43 -12.01 1.35 4.74
C ARG A 43 -12.90 2.15 3.82
N LYS A 44 -12.49 2.33 2.56
CA LYS A 44 -13.28 3.06 1.57
C LYS A 44 -13.85 2.17 0.49
N ALA A 45 -13.02 1.38 -0.20
CA ALA A 45 -13.49 0.48 -1.24
C ALA A 45 -12.55 -0.72 -1.43
N ASN A 46 -13.12 -1.83 -1.87
CA ASN A 46 -12.40 -3.01 -2.33
C ASN A 46 -12.96 -3.39 -3.70
N VAL A 47 -12.11 -3.41 -4.72
CA VAL A 47 -12.47 -3.87 -6.06
C VAL A 47 -11.63 -5.10 -6.34
N GLN A 48 -12.28 -6.24 -6.53
CA GLN A 48 -11.60 -7.49 -6.83
C GLN A 48 -12.18 -8.08 -8.12
N SER A 49 -11.30 -8.37 -9.06
CA SER A 49 -11.59 -9.08 -10.30
C SER A 49 -10.65 -10.28 -10.43
N VAL A 50 -10.83 -11.08 -11.48
CA VAL A 50 -9.98 -12.26 -11.76
C VAL A 50 -8.52 -11.86 -12.00
N THR A 51 -8.28 -10.65 -12.49
CA THR A 51 -6.96 -10.18 -12.94
C THR A 51 -6.43 -8.97 -12.17
N ASP A 52 -7.24 -8.37 -11.31
CA ASP A 52 -6.95 -7.07 -10.72
C ASP A 52 -7.60 -6.94 -9.33
N ALA A 53 -6.82 -6.60 -8.31
CA ALA A 53 -7.31 -6.39 -6.94
C ALA A 53 -6.78 -5.08 -6.37
N TRP A 54 -7.71 -4.25 -5.90
CA TRP A 54 -7.46 -2.95 -5.31
C TRP A 54 -8.05 -2.86 -3.91
N ILE A 55 -7.25 -2.41 -2.95
CA ILE A 55 -7.68 -2.11 -1.59
C ILE A 55 -7.45 -0.63 -1.33
N THR A 56 -8.51 0.11 -1.00
CA THR A 56 -8.39 1.53 -0.63
C THR A 56 -8.80 1.77 0.82
N PHE A 57 -8.01 2.58 1.51
CA PHE A 57 -8.23 2.92 2.90
C PHE A 57 -7.72 4.32 3.23
N SER A 58 -8.17 4.87 4.35
CA SER A 58 -7.66 6.13 4.88
C SER A 58 -6.81 5.94 6.12
N TRP A 59 -5.67 6.63 6.17
CA TRP A 59 -4.71 6.71 7.27
C TRP A 59 -4.42 8.17 7.61
N HIS A 60 -4.68 8.61 8.85
CA HIS A 60 -4.56 10.02 9.26
C HIS A 60 -5.27 11.02 8.32
N GLY A 61 -6.36 10.61 7.67
CA GLY A 61 -7.11 11.44 6.71
C GLY A 61 -6.58 11.38 5.26
N TRP A 62 -5.40 10.80 5.05
CA TRP A 62 -4.84 10.56 3.71
C TRP A 62 -5.40 9.28 3.10
N GLU A 63 -5.57 9.26 1.79
CA GLU A 63 -6.10 8.11 1.06
C GLU A 63 -4.98 7.31 0.42
N ILE A 64 -5.02 6.00 0.66
CA ILE A 64 -4.01 5.05 0.26
C ILE A 64 -4.68 3.91 -0.51
N ALA A 65 -4.09 3.54 -1.63
CA ALA A 65 -4.48 2.38 -2.40
C ALA A 65 -3.36 1.33 -2.42
N ILE A 66 -3.76 0.06 -2.42
CA ILE A 66 -2.86 -1.06 -2.65
C ILE A 66 -3.38 -1.78 -3.88
N HIS A 67 -2.53 -1.89 -4.87
CA HIS A 67 -2.76 -2.67 -6.08
C HIS A 67 -1.96 -3.96 -6.01
N ASP A 68 -2.55 -5.05 -6.45
CA ASP A 68 -1.90 -6.37 -6.57
C ASP A 68 -1.80 -6.76 -8.06
N PRO A 69 -0.83 -6.20 -8.82
CA PRO A 69 -0.51 -6.70 -10.14
C PRO A 69 0.53 -7.83 -10.04
N TYR A 70 0.21 -8.99 -10.64
CA TYR A 70 1.19 -9.99 -11.06
C TYR A 70 2.28 -10.38 -10.05
N GLY A 71 1.95 -10.61 -8.78
CA GLY A 71 2.96 -11.10 -7.82
C GLY A 71 3.68 -9.99 -7.05
N GLU A 72 3.24 -8.74 -7.12
CA GLU A 72 3.71 -7.62 -6.30
C GLU A 72 2.55 -6.86 -5.66
N TYR A 73 2.77 -6.24 -4.50
CA TYR A 73 1.88 -5.25 -3.90
C TYR A 73 2.46 -3.86 -4.11
N TRP A 74 1.75 -3.02 -4.84
CA TRP A 74 2.09 -1.64 -5.11
C TRP A 74 1.24 -0.72 -4.24
N PHE A 75 1.90 0.14 -3.47
CA PHE A 75 1.24 1.08 -2.58
C PHE A 75 1.25 2.47 -3.18
N PHE A 76 0.09 3.08 -3.23
CA PHE A 76 -0.15 4.39 -3.81
C PHE A 76 -0.74 5.33 -2.77
N ALA A 77 -0.21 6.56 -2.73
CA ALA A 77 -0.92 7.69 -2.13
C ALA A 77 -1.75 8.36 -3.22
N GLU A 78 -3.06 8.51 -2.98
CA GLU A 78 -3.97 9.16 -3.93
C GLU A 78 -3.61 10.64 -4.11
N ASP A 79 -3.28 11.33 -3.01
CA ASP A 79 -2.70 12.67 -3.05
C ASP A 79 -1.17 12.58 -3.08
N PRO A 80 -0.50 13.08 -4.14
CA PRO A 80 0.95 13.11 -4.22
C PRO A 80 1.61 13.92 -3.09
N GLN A 81 0.90 14.89 -2.50
CA GLN A 81 1.42 15.71 -1.41
C GLN A 81 1.33 15.03 -0.04
N THR A 82 0.88 13.76 0.03
CA THR A 82 0.89 12.98 1.26
C THR A 82 2.29 13.01 1.89
N PRO A 83 2.43 13.46 3.15
CA PRO A 83 3.72 13.60 3.81
C PRO A 83 4.51 12.29 3.93
N ASP A 84 5.84 12.37 3.80
CA ASP A 84 6.72 11.20 3.84
C ASP A 84 6.68 10.46 5.18
N ASP A 85 6.46 11.16 6.30
CA ASP A 85 6.31 10.56 7.63
C ASP A 85 5.07 9.67 7.72
N VAL A 86 3.94 10.11 7.13
CA VAL A 86 2.72 9.31 7.03
C VAL A 86 2.95 8.05 6.18
N LEU A 87 3.64 8.17 5.05
CA LEU A 87 3.94 7.04 4.18
C LEU A 87 4.94 6.07 4.81
N GLU A 88 5.92 6.59 5.55
CA GLU A 88 6.91 5.81 6.27
C GLU A 88 6.28 4.97 7.38
N GLU A 89 5.29 5.50 8.12
CA GLU A 89 4.54 4.72 9.11
C GLU A 89 3.86 3.50 8.49
N ILE A 90 3.20 3.70 7.35
CA ILE A 90 2.53 2.63 6.60
C ILE A 90 3.56 1.60 6.14
N ARG A 91 4.65 2.06 5.53
CA ARG A 91 5.75 1.20 5.07
C ARG A 91 6.31 0.34 6.20
N GLN A 92 6.64 0.95 7.33
CA GLN A 92 7.17 0.27 8.51
C GLN A 92 6.19 -0.77 9.06
N HIS A 93 4.89 -0.47 9.06
CA HIS A 93 3.87 -1.43 9.50
C HIS A 93 3.86 -2.67 8.61
N PHE A 94 3.85 -2.51 7.29
CA PHE A 94 3.79 -3.64 6.36
C PHE A 94 5.09 -4.46 6.34
N LEU A 95 6.25 -3.81 6.43
CA LEU A 95 7.53 -4.52 6.58
C LEU A 95 7.63 -5.31 7.88
N LYS A 96 7.19 -4.75 9.01
CA LYS A 96 7.14 -5.47 10.30
C LYS A 96 6.15 -6.64 10.28
N ALA A 97 5.08 -6.54 9.50
CA ALA A 97 4.15 -7.64 9.29
C ALA A 97 4.75 -8.77 8.41
N GLY A 98 5.95 -8.55 7.86
CA GLY A 98 6.66 -9.48 6.98
C GLY A 98 5.89 -9.68 5.67
N LEU A 99 5.35 -8.60 5.13
CA LEU A 99 4.92 -8.52 3.73
C LEU A 99 6.11 -8.11 2.87
#